data_AF-A0A2I0QHV0-F1
#
_entry.id   AF-A0A2I0QHV0-F1
#
_cell.length_a   1.000
_cell.length_b   1.000
_cell.length_c   1.000
_cell.angle_alpha   90.00
_cell.angle_beta   90.00
_cell.angle_gamma   90.00
#
_symmetry.space_group_name_H-M   'P 1'
#
loop_
_entity.id
_entity.type
_entity.pdbx_description
1 polymer ?
#
loop_
_entity_poly.entity_id
_entity_poly.type
_entity_poly.pdbx_seq_one_letter_code
_entity_poly.pdbx_strand_id
1 'polypeptide(L)'
;KKDKNLTAYCGLYCGDCFNYKGEIADLARDLRKKLRGAKFDSVSKGLSKYFKQFENYAQCYEVLGAMVRLRCPKTCRNGGGPPFCKIRKCCQDKEIRGCWECTEFETCKKLDFLKPIHNDAVMINIRNIKNGKF
;
A
#
# COMPACT_ATOMS: atom_id res chain seq x y z
N LYS A 1 20.36 -4.38 7.48
CA LYS A 1 20.36 -4.14 6.02
C LYS A 1 19.03 -4.60 5.46
N LYS A 2 18.41 -3.83 4.55
CA LYS A 2 17.16 -4.24 3.88
C LYS A 2 17.42 -5.37 2.89
N ASP A 3 16.48 -6.29 2.73
CA ASP A 3 16.57 -7.37 1.73
C ASP A 3 16.33 -6.78 0.34
N LYS A 4 17.34 -6.81 -0.52
CA LYS A 4 17.27 -6.25 -1.88
C LYS A 4 16.14 -6.86 -2.72
N ASN A 5 15.71 -8.09 -2.42
CA ASN A 5 14.60 -8.75 -3.12
C ASN A 5 13.23 -8.13 -2.80
N LEU A 6 13.11 -7.40 -1.69
CA LEU A 6 11.90 -6.67 -1.31
C LEU A 6 11.87 -5.24 -1.86
N THR A 7 12.93 -4.78 -2.55
CA THR A 7 12.96 -3.47 -3.20
C THR A 7 12.20 -3.52 -4.53
N ALA A 8 11.11 -2.76 -4.63
CA ALA A 8 10.32 -2.58 -5.84
C ALA A 8 11.08 -1.80 -6.91
N TYR A 9 10.61 -1.88 -8.16
CA TYR A 9 11.21 -1.17 -9.31
C TYR A 9 11.35 0.34 -9.10
N CYS A 10 10.41 0.97 -8.39
CA CYS A 10 10.43 2.39 -8.06
C CYS A 10 11.31 2.76 -6.86
N GLY A 11 12.02 1.81 -6.24
CA GLY A 11 12.82 2.06 -5.04
C GLY A 11 12.03 2.02 -3.72
N LEU A 12 10.70 1.86 -3.75
CA LEU A 12 9.93 1.54 -2.53
C LEU A 12 10.29 0.15 -2.01
N TYR A 13 10.13 -0.06 -0.70
CA TYR A 13 10.48 -1.31 -0.04
C TYR A 13 9.23 -2.04 0.46
N CYS A 14 8.97 -3.24 -0.06
CA CYS A 14 7.81 -4.04 0.34
C CYS A 14 7.82 -4.41 1.83
N GLY A 15 9.00 -4.57 2.44
CA GLY A 15 9.09 -4.86 3.88
C GLY A 15 8.58 -3.73 4.79
N ASP A 16 8.47 -2.51 4.28
CA ASP A 16 7.87 -1.37 5.01
C ASP A 16 6.39 -1.15 4.63
N CYS A 17 5.89 -1.86 3.60
CA CYS A 17 4.57 -1.64 3.05
C CYS A 17 3.49 -2.31 3.90
N PHE A 18 2.55 -1.53 4.44
CA PHE A 18 1.44 -2.05 5.25
C PHE A 18 0.56 -3.07 4.51
N ASN A 19 0.42 -2.93 3.19
CA ASN A 19 -0.29 -3.91 2.36
C ASN A 19 0.40 -5.28 2.37
N TYR A 20 1.73 -5.29 2.28
CA TYR A 20 2.52 -6.53 2.27
C TYR A 20 2.62 -7.14 3.68
N LYS A 21 2.85 -6.33 4.72
CA LYS A 21 2.79 -6.78 6.11
C LYS A 21 1.42 -7.37 6.45
N GLY A 22 0.36 -6.75 5.93
CA GLY A 22 -1.00 -7.27 6.00
C GLY A 22 -1.69 -7.10 7.36
N GLU A 23 -1.02 -6.50 8.36
CA GLU A 23 -1.54 -6.28 9.71
C GLU A 23 -2.86 -5.51 9.69
N ILE A 24 -2.95 -4.41 8.94
CA ILE A 24 -4.19 -3.61 8.82
C ILE A 24 -5.32 -4.44 8.21
N ALA A 25 -5.02 -5.22 7.17
CA ALA A 25 -6.04 -6.04 6.50
C ALA A 25 -6.55 -7.17 7.41
N ASP A 26 -5.67 -7.79 8.20
CA ASP A 26 -6.03 -8.82 9.17
C ASP A 26 -6.88 -8.25 10.30
N LEU A 27 -6.47 -7.12 10.90
CA LEU A 27 -7.22 -6.47 11.96
C LEU A 27 -8.60 -6.00 11.47
N ALA A 28 -8.69 -5.42 10.27
CA ALA A 28 -9.96 -5.01 9.68
C ALA A 28 -10.90 -6.22 9.45
N ARG A 29 -10.36 -7.36 8.99
CA ARG A 29 -11.11 -8.61 8.81
C ARG A 29 -11.66 -9.09 10.15
N ASP A 30 -10.81 -9.15 11.17
CA ASP A 30 -11.15 -9.71 12.47
C ASP A 30 -12.17 -8.83 13.20
N LEU A 31 -12.01 -7.50 13.14
CA LEU A 31 -13.01 -6.56 13.65
C LEU A 31 -14.35 -6.71 12.93
N ARG A 32 -14.37 -6.77 11.59
CA ARG A 32 -15.61 -6.97 10.82
C ARG A 32 -16.33 -8.26 11.19
N LYS A 33 -15.58 -9.35 11.43
CA LYS A 33 -16.12 -10.64 11.89
C LYS A 33 -16.78 -10.49 13.26
N LYS A 34 -16.12 -9.82 14.21
CA LYS A 34 -16.67 -9.57 15.56
C LYS A 34 -17.91 -8.68 15.53
N LEU A 35 -17.88 -7.57 14.79
CA LEU A 35 -19.02 -6.66 14.64
C LEU A 35 -20.24 -7.35 14.03
N ARG A 36 -20.03 -8.21 13.01
CA ARG A 36 -21.11 -9.01 12.42
C ARG A 36 -21.69 -10.00 13.43
N GLY A 37 -20.84 -10.72 14.16
CA GLY A 37 -21.27 -11.68 15.19
C GLY A 37 -22.08 -11.03 16.31
N ALA A 38 -21.73 -9.81 16.70
CA ALA A 38 -22.46 -9.02 17.69
C ALA A 38 -23.73 -8.34 17.15
N LYS A 39 -24.09 -8.54 15.87
CA LYS A 39 -25.17 -7.82 15.17
C LYS A 39 -25.07 -6.30 15.33
N PHE A 40 -23.84 -5.78 15.26
CA PHE A 40 -23.54 -4.40 15.65
C PHE A 40 -24.22 -3.33 14.77
N ASP A 41 -24.69 -3.68 13.56
CA ASP A 41 -25.56 -2.81 12.75
C ASP A 41 -26.86 -2.42 13.48
N SER A 42 -27.44 -3.35 14.24
CA SER A 42 -28.63 -3.05 15.04
C SER A 42 -28.28 -2.24 16.27
N VAL A 43 -27.14 -2.55 16.90
CA VAL A 43 -26.61 -1.82 18.06
C VAL A 43 -26.32 -0.36 17.68
N SER A 44 -25.70 -0.10 16.52
CA SER A 44 -25.35 1.24 16.07
C SER A 44 -26.57 2.14 15.87
N LYS A 45 -27.71 1.60 15.41
CA LYS A 45 -28.98 2.33 15.30
C LYS A 45 -29.56 2.75 16.66
N GLY A 46 -29.31 1.97 17.71
CA GLY A 46 -29.65 2.34 19.07
C GLY A 46 -28.71 3.42 19.62
N LEU A 47 -27.41 3.22 19.41
CA LEU A 47 -26.37 4.14 19.88
C LEU A 47 -26.42 5.51 19.18
N SER A 48 -26.86 5.58 17.92
CA SER A 48 -26.94 6.84 17.18
C SER A 48 -27.85 7.88 17.83
N LYS A 49 -28.83 7.44 18.64
CA LYS A 49 -29.69 8.33 19.43
C LYS A 49 -28.93 9.12 20.51
N TYR A 50 -27.80 8.60 20.96
CA TYR A 50 -26.96 9.19 21.99
C TYR A 50 -25.62 9.71 21.44
N PHE A 51 -25.16 9.13 20.33
CA PHE A 51 -23.84 9.36 19.75
C PHE A 51 -23.94 9.44 18.22
N LYS A 52 -23.99 10.66 17.67
CA LYS A 52 -24.14 10.92 16.23
C LYS A 52 -23.16 10.18 15.32
N GLN A 53 -21.97 9.83 15.83
CA GLN A 53 -20.95 9.10 15.08
C GLN A 53 -21.47 7.76 14.55
N PHE A 54 -22.37 7.10 15.26
CA PHE A 54 -22.92 5.80 14.86
C PHE A 54 -23.90 5.88 13.69
N GLU A 55 -24.36 7.08 13.29
CA GLU A 55 -25.08 7.28 12.03
C GLU A 55 -24.24 6.87 10.82
N ASN A 56 -22.91 7.03 10.92
CA ASN A 56 -21.96 6.66 9.87
C ASN A 56 -21.47 5.21 9.96
N TYR A 57 -22.09 4.36 10.78
CA TYR A 57 -21.63 2.99 10.99
C TYR A 57 -21.56 2.19 9.68
N ALA A 58 -22.56 2.32 8.80
CA ALA A 58 -22.56 1.63 7.51
C ALA A 58 -21.33 2.02 6.66
N GLN A 59 -21.02 3.31 6.58
CA GLN A 59 -19.85 3.82 5.87
C GLN A 59 -18.55 3.31 6.51
N CYS A 60 -18.45 3.37 7.85
CA CYS A 60 -17.31 2.84 8.60
C CYS A 60 -17.09 1.34 8.31
N TYR A 61 -18.17 0.55 8.36
CA TYR A 61 -18.12 -0.87 8.07
C TYR A 61 -17.60 -1.10 6.64
N GLU A 62 -18.12 -0.39 5.64
CA GLU A 62 -17.65 -0.51 4.25
C GLU A 62 -16.17 -0.14 4.07
N VAL A 63 -15.69 0.91 4.76
CA VAL A 63 -14.27 1.27 4.76
C VAL A 63 -13.41 0.16 5.35
N LEU A 64 -13.81 -0.46 6.47
CA LEU A 64 -13.13 -1.65 6.99
C LEU A 64 -13.11 -2.78 5.95
N GLY A 65 -14.18 -2.92 5.15
CA GLY A 65 -14.26 -3.90 4.07
C GLY A 65 -13.25 -3.63 2.96
N ALA A 66 -13.09 -2.36 2.59
CA ALA A 66 -12.05 -1.94 1.66
C ALA A 66 -10.64 -2.20 2.20
N MET A 67 -10.40 -1.97 3.50
CA MET A 67 -9.11 -2.25 4.14
C MET A 67 -8.72 -3.73 4.11
N VAL A 68 -9.67 -4.66 4.22
CA VAL A 68 -9.39 -6.12 4.06
C VAL A 68 -8.78 -6.42 2.69
N ARG A 69 -9.23 -5.73 1.64
CA ARG A 69 -8.76 -5.93 0.26
C ARG A 69 -7.37 -5.33 -0.01
N LEU A 70 -6.81 -4.58 0.94
CA LEU A 70 -5.47 -4.00 0.79
C LEU A 70 -4.36 -5.04 0.95
N ARG A 71 -4.65 -6.25 1.47
CA ARG A 71 -3.68 -7.33 1.60
C ARG A 71 -2.97 -7.59 0.26
N CYS A 72 -1.65 -7.45 0.24
CA CYS A 72 -0.80 -7.78 -0.89
C CYS A 72 0.01 -9.05 -0.56
N PRO A 73 -0.44 -10.24 -0.99
CA PRO A 73 0.21 -11.50 -0.63
C PRO A 73 1.55 -11.73 -1.36
N LYS A 74 1.90 -10.87 -2.31
CA LYS A 74 3.09 -10.95 -3.16
C LYS A 74 3.89 -9.66 -3.05
N THR A 75 5.19 -9.72 -3.31
CA THR A 75 6.04 -8.52 -3.41
C THR A 75 5.90 -7.88 -4.79
N CYS A 76 6.31 -6.62 -4.93
CA CYS A 76 6.28 -5.91 -6.23
C CYS A 76 7.08 -6.62 -7.33
N ARG A 77 8.11 -7.41 -6.98
CA ARG A 77 8.89 -8.22 -7.93
C ARG A 77 8.21 -9.55 -8.28
N ASN A 78 7.42 -10.10 -7.36
CA ASN A 78 6.75 -11.39 -7.53
C ASN A 78 5.29 -11.23 -7.96
N GLY A 79 4.95 -10.18 -8.71
CA GLY A 79 3.59 -9.96 -9.23
C GLY A 79 2.59 -9.33 -8.26
N GLY A 80 3.04 -8.77 -7.13
CA GLY A 80 2.22 -7.89 -6.27
C GLY A 80 2.08 -6.48 -6.83
N GLY A 81 1.55 -5.54 -6.04
CA GLY A 81 1.32 -4.16 -6.47
C GLY A 81 0.27 -4.01 -7.59
N PRO A 82 0.17 -2.85 -8.25
CA PRO A 82 -0.78 -2.63 -9.33
C PRO A 82 -0.56 -3.59 -10.52
N PRO A 83 -1.60 -4.25 -11.07
CA PRO A 83 -1.46 -5.17 -12.20
C PRO A 83 -0.79 -4.53 -13.42
N PHE A 84 -1.12 -3.28 -13.73
CA PHE A 84 -0.60 -2.53 -14.87
C PHE A 84 0.40 -1.44 -14.45
N CYS A 85 1.36 -1.79 -13.59
CA CYS A 85 2.37 -0.84 -13.11
C CYS A 85 3.28 -0.36 -14.26
N LYS A 86 3.11 0.90 -14.68
CA LYS A 86 3.92 1.54 -15.75
C LYS A 86 5.42 1.59 -15.42
N ILE A 87 5.79 1.71 -14.14
CA ILE A 87 7.19 1.74 -13.71
C ILE A 87 7.84 0.36 -13.87
N ARG A 88 7.13 -0.72 -13.46
CA ARG A 88 7.59 -2.11 -13.66
C ARG A 88 7.86 -2.36 -15.13
N LYS A 89 6.86 -2.09 -15.97
CA LYS A 89 6.97 -2.26 -17.42
C LYS A 89 8.15 -1.47 -17.99
N CYS A 90 8.26 -0.19 -17.64
CA CYS A 90 9.37 0.65 -18.08
C CYS A 90 10.76 0.10 -17.68
N CYS A 91 10.91 -0.48 -16.48
CA CYS A 91 12.18 -1.07 -16.07
C CYS A 91 12.48 -2.37 -16.83
N GLN A 92 11.45 -3.19 -17.08
CA GLN A 92 11.57 -4.42 -17.88
C GLN A 92 11.95 -4.10 -19.33
N ASP A 93 11.26 -3.13 -19.96
CA ASP A 93 11.53 -2.72 -21.35
C ASP A 93 12.94 -2.12 -21.52
N LYS A 94 13.45 -1.42 -20.49
CA LYS A 94 14.81 -0.87 -20.47
C LYS A 94 15.87 -1.87 -19.96
N GLU A 95 15.46 -3.10 -19.61
CA GLU A 95 16.32 -4.14 -19.03
C GLU A 95 17.12 -3.70 -17.78
N ILE A 96 16.53 -2.80 -16.98
CA ILE A 96 17.13 -2.32 -15.73
C ILE A 96 16.45 -2.93 -14.51
N ARG A 97 17.20 -3.13 -13.42
CA ARG A 97 16.68 -3.72 -12.18
C ARG A 97 15.70 -2.81 -11.46
N GLY A 98 15.79 -1.50 -11.68
CA GLY A 98 14.89 -0.51 -11.12
C GLY A 98 15.33 0.91 -11.46
N CYS A 99 14.54 1.90 -11.02
CA CYS A 99 14.75 3.30 -11.37
C CYS A 99 16.11 3.87 -10.95
N TRP A 100 16.83 3.25 -10.00
CA TRP A 100 18.18 3.66 -9.60
C TRP A 100 19.26 3.42 -10.66
N GLU A 101 18.99 2.57 -11.65
CA GLU A 101 19.87 2.36 -12.80
C GLU A 101 19.50 3.27 -13.99
N CYS A 102 18.33 3.93 -13.94
CA CYS A 102 17.90 4.85 -14.99
C CYS A 102 18.63 6.19 -14.83
N THR A 103 19.26 6.70 -15.90
CA THR A 103 19.93 8.01 -15.91
C THR A 103 18.95 9.18 -15.83
N GLU A 104 17.72 8.98 -16.34
CA GLU A 104 16.66 10.00 -16.42
C GLU A 104 15.75 10.07 -15.19
N PHE A 105 16.04 9.33 -14.10
CA PHE A 105 15.06 9.15 -13.02
C PHE A 105 14.65 10.45 -12.32
N GLU A 106 15.53 11.45 -12.27
CA GLU A 106 15.30 12.72 -11.56
C GLU A 106 14.19 13.58 -12.19
N THR A 107 13.98 13.45 -13.49
CA THR A 107 12.96 14.21 -14.25
C THR A 107 11.82 13.31 -14.72
N CYS A 108 11.80 12.04 -14.29
CA CYS A 108 10.86 11.03 -14.80
C CYS A 108 9.45 11.21 -14.22
N LYS A 109 8.54 11.75 -15.03
CA LYS A 109 7.12 11.93 -14.66
C LYS A 109 6.36 10.63 -14.34
N LYS A 110 6.89 9.47 -14.74
CA LYS A 110 6.27 8.17 -14.41
C LYS A 110 6.28 7.87 -12.90
N LEU A 111 7.11 8.55 -12.12
CA LEU A 111 7.17 8.43 -10.66
C LEU A 111 6.15 9.33 -9.95
N ASP A 112 5.58 10.33 -10.62
CA ASP A 112 4.76 11.38 -9.98
C ASP A 112 3.50 10.84 -9.30
N PHE A 113 2.89 9.77 -9.84
CA PHE A 113 1.68 9.18 -9.24
C PHE A 113 1.91 8.59 -7.84
N LEU A 114 3.17 8.36 -7.44
CA LEU A 114 3.53 7.86 -6.12
C LEU A 114 3.60 8.98 -5.07
N LYS A 115 3.78 10.24 -5.49
CA LYS A 115 3.96 11.40 -4.58
C LYS A 115 2.82 11.58 -3.57
N PRO A 116 1.52 11.47 -3.94
CA PRO A 116 0.44 11.67 -2.98
C PRO A 116 0.40 10.66 -1.83
N ILE A 117 1.01 9.48 -2.03
CA ILE A 117 0.96 8.37 -1.06
C ILE A 117 2.31 8.22 -0.34
N HIS A 118 3.42 8.51 -1.03
CA HIS A 118 4.77 8.21 -0.57
C HIS A 118 5.68 9.45 -0.46
N ASN A 119 5.19 10.66 -0.76
CA ASN A 119 5.97 11.90 -0.76
C ASN A 119 7.30 11.73 -1.51
N ASP A 120 8.40 12.23 -0.95
CA ASP A 120 9.74 12.13 -1.54
C ASP A 120 10.46 10.79 -1.27
N ALA A 121 9.83 9.86 -0.55
CA ALA A 121 10.46 8.59 -0.18
C ALA A 121 10.96 7.80 -1.40
N VAL A 122 10.22 7.88 -2.52
CA VAL A 122 10.61 7.27 -3.79
C VAL A 122 11.96 7.80 -4.26
N MET A 123 12.11 9.13 -4.36
CA MET A 123 13.33 9.76 -4.87
C MET A 123 14.52 9.57 -3.92
N ILE A 124 14.27 9.69 -2.62
CA ILE A 124 15.28 9.45 -1.57
C ILE A 124 15.78 8.01 -1.65
N ASN A 125 14.88 7.04 -1.73
CA ASN A 125 15.26 5.62 -1.81
C ASN A 125 16.04 5.32 -3.09
N ILE A 126 15.59 5.83 -4.24
CA ILE A 126 16.31 5.62 -5.51
C ILE A 126 17.75 6.14 -5.39
N ARG A 127 17.97 7.35 -4.85
CA ARG A 127 19.31 7.91 -4.62
C ARG A 127 20.13 7.09 -3.62
N ASN A 128 19.52 6.65 -2.53
CA ASN A 128 20.21 5.82 -1.52
C ASN A 128 20.63 4.47 -2.10
N ILE A 129 19.78 3.81 -2.88
CA ILE A 129 20.10 2.54 -3.55
C ILE A 129 21.24 2.75 -4.54
N LYS A 130 21.16 3.80 -5.37
CA LYS A 130 22.20 4.16 -6.36
C LYS A 130 23.57 4.38 -5.68
N ASN A 131 23.58 5.01 -4.51
CA ASN A 131 24.79 5.35 -3.77
C ASN A 131 25.23 4.28 -2.75
N GLY A 132 24.58 3.10 -2.71
CA GLY A 132 24.93 2.01 -1.80
C GLY A 132 24.60 2.25 -0.32
N LYS A 133 23.69 3.18 -0.02
CA LYS A 133 23.27 3.61 1.34
C LYS A 133 21.92 3.04 1.79
N PHE A 134 21.47 1.93 1.22
CA PHE A 134 20.11 1.38 1.39
C PHE A 134 20.09 0.00 2.04
#